data_AF-A0A432FJA9-F1
#
_entry.id   AF-A0A432FJA9-F1
#
_cell.length_a   1.000
_cell.length_b   1.000
_cell.length_c   1.000
_cell.angle_alpha   90.00
_cell.angle_beta   90.00
_cell.angle_gamma   90.00
#
_symmetry.space_group_name_H-M   'P 1'
#
loop_
_entity.id
_entity.type
_entity.pdbx_description
1 polymer ?
#
loop_
_entity_poly.entity_id
_entity_poly.type
_entity_poly.pdbx_seq_one_letter_code
_entity_poly.pdbx_strand_id
1 'polypeptide(L)'
;MKKTILLIIILFIFSCEKDDGDSYSKDLISNWEGTKINYSYNIASNSSQTVTNPYEVGSGSIELSGAEEASLNYMYLYQANGVLQIAIAKRVFGVPSEETNYLLNIYDYGDFGSYSQLTKSNNDAADVYEGELEFTVNGPELTISAGALYHETVNDSVMISGTLAVAQETVNAGSQFEIGNIDWVFGSYEITLLINNDKSFEQTINTLDSETLKYSGTWDASSDEITFHYTNYSKTYEYRVSSSDLELTYLDDLCVLYPDECLTPYELMYNMAGGSLESVVLYETTFFDKKSD
;
A
#
# COMPACT_ATOMS: atom_id res chain seq x y z
N MET A 1 -69.58 -25.61 48.77
CA MET A 1 -69.46 -24.57 47.71
C MET A 1 -68.01 -24.13 47.65
N LYS A 2 -67.28 -24.49 46.59
CA LYS A 2 -65.85 -24.19 46.37
C LYS A 2 -65.73 -22.75 45.85
N LYS A 3 -64.87 -21.93 46.48
CA LYS A 3 -64.42 -20.65 45.94
C LYS A 3 -63.14 -20.89 45.13
N THR A 4 -63.21 -20.56 43.84
CA THR A 4 -62.06 -20.57 42.93
C THR A 4 -61.27 -19.29 43.16
N ILE A 5 -60.00 -19.39 43.56
CA ILE A 5 -59.04 -18.28 43.52
C ILE A 5 -58.06 -18.62 42.41
N LEU A 6 -58.07 -17.79 41.38
CA LEU A 6 -57.17 -17.80 40.24
C LEU A 6 -55.82 -17.23 40.71
N LEU A 7 -54.77 -18.05 40.73
CA LEU A 7 -53.40 -17.58 40.98
C LEU A 7 -52.71 -17.39 39.63
N ILE A 8 -52.53 -16.14 39.23
CA ILE A 8 -51.69 -15.74 38.10
C ILE A 8 -50.24 -15.84 38.58
N ILE A 9 -49.50 -16.84 38.09
CA ILE A 9 -48.06 -16.93 38.27
C ILE A 9 -47.43 -16.16 37.11
N ILE A 10 -47.09 -14.90 37.35
CA ILE A 10 -46.05 -14.20 36.59
C ILE A 10 -44.73 -14.58 37.27
N LEU A 11 -44.01 -15.54 36.70
CA LEU A 11 -42.62 -15.79 37.04
C LEU A 11 -41.79 -15.27 35.87
N PHE A 12 -41.22 -14.08 36.11
CA PHE A 12 -40.24 -13.42 35.28
C PHE A 12 -39.12 -14.39 34.90
N ILE A 13 -38.89 -14.44 33.60
CA ILE A 13 -37.75 -15.07 32.96
C ILE A 13 -36.51 -14.26 33.40
N PHE A 14 -35.79 -14.74 34.43
CA PHE A 14 -34.39 -14.38 34.55
C PHE A 14 -33.66 -15.16 33.46
N SER A 15 -33.59 -14.58 32.26
CA SER A 15 -32.49 -14.86 31.36
C SER A 15 -31.26 -14.29 32.05
N CYS A 16 -30.56 -15.10 32.84
CA CYS A 16 -29.15 -14.88 33.05
C CYS A 16 -28.51 -15.12 31.68
N GLU A 17 -28.43 -14.07 30.85
CA GLU A 17 -27.30 -13.96 29.95
C GLU A 17 -26.08 -14.03 30.85
N LYS A 18 -25.43 -15.18 30.78
CA LYS A 18 -24.11 -15.37 31.34
C LYS A 18 -23.27 -14.34 30.59
N ASP A 19 -22.78 -13.35 31.32
CA ASP A 19 -21.78 -12.41 30.83
C ASP A 19 -20.57 -13.26 30.43
N ASP A 20 -20.56 -13.72 29.18
CA ASP A 20 -19.42 -14.36 28.56
C ASP A 20 -18.38 -13.25 28.46
N GLY A 21 -17.57 -13.13 29.51
CA GLY A 21 -16.64 -12.03 29.69
C GLY A 21 -15.92 -11.73 28.38
N ASP A 22 -15.98 -10.47 27.97
CA ASP A 22 -15.49 -10.06 26.66
C ASP A 22 -14.06 -10.57 26.44
N SER A 23 -13.84 -11.27 25.34
CA SER A 23 -12.52 -11.79 24.97
C SER A 23 -11.59 -10.72 24.39
N TYR A 24 -12.10 -9.50 24.20
CA TYR A 24 -11.44 -8.36 23.57
C TYR A 24 -11.22 -7.21 24.55
N SER A 25 -10.28 -6.30 24.25
CA SER A 25 -10.04 -5.12 25.09
C SER A 25 -11.18 -4.10 25.00
N LYS A 26 -11.71 -3.64 26.15
CA LYS A 26 -12.72 -2.57 26.20
C LYS A 26 -12.22 -1.23 25.69
N ASP A 27 -10.90 -1.02 25.65
CA ASP A 27 -10.31 0.21 25.12
C ASP A 27 -10.61 0.41 23.63
N LEU A 28 -10.93 -0.65 22.87
CA LEU A 28 -11.39 -0.56 21.48
C LEU A 28 -12.59 0.39 21.32
N ILE A 29 -13.47 0.45 22.32
CA ILE A 29 -14.70 1.25 22.30
C ILE A 29 -14.33 2.71 22.56
N SER A 30 -14.14 3.47 21.48
CA SER A 30 -13.74 4.86 21.52
C SER A 30 -14.01 5.55 20.17
N ASN A 31 -13.79 6.86 20.16
CA ASN A 31 -13.60 7.64 18.94
C ASN A 31 -12.09 7.76 18.67
N TRP A 32 -11.70 7.40 17.45
CA TRP A 32 -10.32 7.27 16.99
C TRP A 32 -10.08 8.20 15.80
N GLU A 33 -8.94 8.86 15.76
CA GLU A 33 -8.49 9.73 14.68
C GLU A 33 -7.25 9.12 14.04
N GLY A 34 -7.33 8.79 12.75
CA GLY A 34 -6.24 8.19 12.00
C GLY A 34 -5.10 9.18 11.82
N THR A 35 -3.87 8.75 12.08
CA THR A 35 -2.68 9.62 12.05
C THR A 35 -1.72 9.25 10.92
N LYS A 36 -1.54 7.95 10.65
CA LYS A 36 -0.73 7.46 9.53
C LYS A 36 -1.14 6.05 9.10
N ILE A 37 -0.70 5.65 7.90
CA ILE A 37 -0.70 4.26 7.42
C ILE A 37 0.75 3.83 7.18
N ASN A 38 1.08 2.63 7.61
CA ASN A 38 2.31 1.95 7.21
C ASN A 38 1.98 0.82 6.22
N TYR A 39 2.72 0.77 5.13
CA TYR A 39 2.67 -0.32 4.15
C TYR A 39 3.95 -1.13 4.26
N SER A 40 3.84 -2.39 4.67
CA SER A 40 4.95 -3.34 4.75
C SER A 40 4.78 -4.43 3.70
N TYR A 41 5.64 -4.39 2.68
CA TYR A 41 5.67 -5.36 1.58
C TYR A 41 6.56 -6.52 1.97
N ASN A 42 6.02 -7.73 1.95
CA ASN A 42 6.73 -8.93 2.34
C ASN A 42 6.66 -9.98 1.24
N ILE A 43 7.78 -10.69 1.05
CA ILE A 43 7.90 -11.78 0.09
C ILE A 43 8.42 -13.04 0.77
N ALA A 44 8.03 -14.20 0.25
CA ALA A 44 8.65 -15.47 0.57
C ALA A 44 9.19 -16.11 -0.71
N SER A 45 10.37 -16.72 -0.64
CA SER A 45 11.00 -17.36 -1.80
C SER A 45 11.50 -18.75 -1.44
N ASN A 46 11.45 -19.66 -2.42
CA ASN A 46 12.01 -21.00 -2.29
C ASN A 46 13.54 -21.07 -2.53
N SER A 47 14.16 -19.96 -2.95
CA SER A 47 15.59 -19.91 -3.27
C SER A 47 16.26 -18.63 -2.76
N SER A 48 17.46 -18.75 -2.19
CA SER A 48 18.22 -17.59 -1.74
C SER A 48 18.84 -16.86 -2.93
N GLN A 49 18.58 -15.57 -3.04
CA GLN A 49 19.04 -14.75 -4.16
C GLN A 49 19.13 -13.26 -3.78
N THR A 50 19.93 -12.51 -4.53
CA THR A 50 19.94 -11.05 -4.46
C THR A 50 18.81 -10.52 -5.34
N VAL A 51 17.94 -9.70 -4.78
CA VAL A 51 16.76 -9.14 -5.44
C VAL A 51 16.85 -7.62 -5.54
N THR A 52 16.16 -7.04 -6.50
CA THR A 52 15.92 -5.60 -6.58
C THR A 52 14.95 -5.19 -5.48
N ASN A 53 15.28 -4.13 -4.74
CA ASN A 53 14.38 -3.51 -3.78
C ASN A 53 13.86 -2.17 -4.34
N PRO A 54 12.66 -2.12 -4.94
CA PRO A 54 12.10 -0.89 -5.48
C PRO A 54 11.67 0.11 -4.39
N TYR A 55 11.62 -0.32 -3.13
CA TYR A 55 11.13 0.49 -2.03
C TYR A 55 12.22 1.32 -1.34
N GLU A 56 13.48 1.07 -1.70
CA GLU A 56 14.66 1.74 -1.16
C GLU A 56 15.33 2.64 -2.21
N VAL A 57 16.03 3.67 -1.72
CA VAL A 57 16.77 4.59 -2.58
C VAL A 57 17.98 3.87 -3.19
N GLY A 58 18.10 3.97 -4.52
CA GLY A 58 19.25 3.47 -5.26
C GLY A 58 20.52 4.28 -5.03
N SER A 59 21.62 3.86 -5.65
CA SER A 59 22.89 4.60 -5.58
C SER A 59 23.04 5.51 -6.79
N GLY A 60 23.14 6.83 -6.54
CA GLY A 60 23.14 7.85 -7.60
C GLY A 60 21.76 8.44 -7.82
N SER A 61 21.56 9.07 -8.98
CA SER A 61 20.29 9.70 -9.35
C SER A 61 20.19 9.95 -10.86
N ILE A 62 18.95 10.06 -11.34
CA ILE A 62 18.62 10.60 -12.66
C ILE A 62 18.04 12.00 -12.48
N GLU A 63 18.64 12.99 -13.13
CA GLU A 63 18.25 14.39 -13.02
C GLU A 63 17.34 14.80 -14.17
N LEU A 64 16.26 15.48 -13.82
CA LEU A 64 15.35 16.18 -14.73
C LEU A 64 15.70 17.67 -14.71
N SER A 65 15.80 18.29 -15.89
CA SER A 65 16.05 19.72 -16.01
C SER A 65 15.31 20.34 -17.18
N GLY A 66 15.03 21.66 -17.12
CA GLY A 66 14.26 22.37 -18.14
C GLY A 66 12.85 22.72 -17.65
N ALA A 67 11.82 22.18 -18.30
CA ALA A 67 10.42 22.43 -17.92
C ALA A 67 10.09 21.88 -16.52
N GLU A 68 10.75 20.81 -16.12
CA GLU A 68 10.63 20.16 -14.82
C GLU A 68 12.02 20.00 -14.20
N GLU A 69 12.13 20.23 -12.89
CA GLU A 69 13.36 20.05 -12.14
C GLU A 69 13.13 19.08 -10.97
N ALA A 70 13.79 17.93 -11.02
CA ALA A 70 13.72 16.91 -9.98
C ALA A 70 14.86 15.91 -10.08
N SER A 71 15.11 15.21 -8.98
CA SER A 71 16.05 14.09 -8.92
C SER A 71 15.26 12.80 -8.66
N LEU A 72 15.44 11.80 -9.52
CA LEU A 72 14.81 10.49 -9.43
C LEU A 72 15.80 9.49 -8.83
N ASN A 73 15.36 8.76 -7.80
CA ASN A 73 16.24 7.99 -6.92
C ASN A 73 15.78 6.55 -6.67
N TYR A 74 14.53 6.22 -7.00
CA TYR A 74 13.99 4.86 -6.87
C TYR A 74 13.96 4.23 -8.25
N MET A 75 14.45 3.00 -8.38
CA MET A 75 14.49 2.33 -9.68
C MET A 75 14.22 0.84 -9.52
N TYR A 76 13.46 0.31 -10.47
CA TYR A 76 13.52 -1.10 -10.83
C TYR A 76 13.69 -1.23 -12.33
N LEU A 77 14.38 -2.29 -12.74
CA LEU A 77 14.54 -2.66 -14.14
C LEU A 77 14.34 -4.16 -14.27
N TYR A 78 13.64 -4.58 -15.32
CA TYR A 78 13.39 -5.98 -15.60
C TYR A 78 13.32 -6.23 -17.10
N GLN A 79 13.53 -7.48 -17.49
CA GLN A 79 13.46 -7.88 -18.89
C GLN A 79 12.37 -8.94 -19.08
N ALA A 80 11.42 -8.67 -19.98
CA ALA A 80 10.33 -9.58 -20.31
C ALA A 80 10.13 -9.65 -21.81
N ASN A 81 10.02 -10.86 -22.37
CA ASN A 81 9.80 -11.10 -23.80
C ASN A 81 10.79 -10.36 -24.73
N GLY A 82 12.05 -10.23 -24.30
CA GLY A 82 13.09 -9.52 -25.05
C GLY A 82 13.04 -7.99 -24.95
N VAL A 83 12.09 -7.43 -24.19
CA VAL A 83 11.98 -6.00 -23.91
C VAL A 83 12.58 -5.71 -22.54
N LEU A 84 13.53 -4.78 -22.47
CA LEU A 84 14.01 -4.25 -21.20
C LEU A 84 13.13 -3.06 -20.81
N GLN A 85 12.58 -3.12 -19.61
CA GLN A 85 11.74 -2.08 -19.03
C GLN A 85 12.43 -1.53 -17.78
N ILE A 86 12.51 -0.21 -17.69
CA ILE A 86 13.11 0.50 -16.57
C ILE A 86 12.12 1.53 -16.09
N ALA A 87 11.79 1.51 -14.81
CA ALA A 87 10.97 2.53 -14.17
C ALA A 87 11.82 3.24 -13.12
N ILE A 88 11.78 4.57 -13.13
CA ILE A 88 12.55 5.42 -12.24
C ILE A 88 11.64 6.47 -11.65
N ALA A 89 11.63 6.61 -10.34
CA ALA A 89 10.73 7.52 -9.66
C ALA A 89 11.46 8.46 -8.71
N LYS A 90 10.87 9.66 -8.54
CA LYS A 90 11.27 10.60 -7.48
C LYS A 90 10.92 10.05 -6.10
N ARG A 91 9.77 9.36 -6.02
CA ARG A 91 9.23 8.78 -4.79
C ARG A 91 9.15 7.27 -4.91
N VAL A 92 9.05 6.63 -3.76
CA VAL A 92 8.93 5.19 -3.63
C VAL A 92 7.73 4.64 -4.42
N PHE A 93 7.88 3.46 -5.01
CA PHE A 93 6.82 2.82 -5.79
C PHE A 93 5.72 2.24 -4.90
N GLY A 94 4.48 2.21 -5.42
CA GLY A 94 3.38 1.52 -4.77
C GLY A 94 2.74 2.23 -3.58
N VAL A 95 3.11 3.49 -3.30
CA VAL A 95 2.51 4.27 -2.21
C VAL A 95 1.85 5.53 -2.74
N PRO A 96 0.55 5.74 -2.44
CA PRO A 96 -0.11 7.02 -2.67
C PRO A 96 0.65 8.14 -1.94
N SER A 97 0.92 9.24 -2.62
CA SER A 97 1.55 10.41 -2.04
C SER A 97 0.79 11.65 -2.46
N GLU A 98 0.60 12.59 -1.54
CA GLU A 98 0.04 13.92 -1.81
C GLU A 98 1.04 14.83 -2.53
N GLU A 99 2.30 14.43 -2.56
CA GLU A 99 3.39 15.25 -3.07
C GLU A 99 3.71 14.88 -4.51
N THR A 100 4.06 15.88 -5.33
CA THR A 100 4.41 15.67 -6.74
C THR A 100 5.42 14.54 -6.91
N ASN A 101 5.04 13.56 -7.73
CA ASN A 101 5.91 12.47 -8.15
C ASN A 101 6.22 12.60 -9.64
N TYR A 102 7.38 12.07 -10.00
CA TYR A 102 7.84 11.95 -11.38
C TYR A 102 8.19 10.49 -11.59
N LEU A 103 7.65 9.89 -12.64
CA LEU A 103 7.88 8.52 -13.05
C LEU A 103 8.40 8.51 -14.48
N LEU A 104 9.69 8.18 -14.65
CA LEU A 104 10.31 7.94 -15.95
C LEU A 104 10.27 6.44 -16.27
N ASN A 105 9.61 6.08 -17.35
CA ASN A 105 9.63 4.75 -17.93
C ASN A 105 10.49 4.74 -19.19
N ILE A 106 11.37 3.75 -19.32
CA ILE A 106 12.20 3.50 -20.50
C ILE A 106 11.92 2.08 -20.97
N TYR A 107 11.57 1.94 -22.25
CA TYR A 107 11.31 0.68 -22.92
C TYR A 107 12.35 0.51 -24.03
N ASP A 108 13.17 -0.54 -23.92
CA ASP A 108 14.12 -0.93 -24.95
C ASP A 108 13.61 -2.17 -25.68
N TYR A 109 13.26 -2.00 -26.95
CA TYR A 109 12.78 -3.07 -27.82
C TYR A 109 13.92 -3.67 -28.66
N GLY A 110 15.19 -3.39 -28.32
CA GLY A 110 16.37 -3.87 -29.02
C GLY A 110 16.46 -3.31 -30.44
N ASP A 111 16.43 -4.19 -31.44
CA ASP A 111 16.54 -3.79 -32.86
C ASP A 111 15.38 -2.89 -33.34
N PHE A 112 14.28 -2.83 -32.59
CA PHE A 112 13.12 -1.97 -32.89
C PHE A 112 13.23 -0.56 -32.29
N GLY A 113 14.32 -0.26 -31.57
CA GLY A 113 14.56 1.02 -30.94
C GLY A 113 14.05 1.10 -29.49
N SER A 114 14.03 2.31 -28.95
CA SER A 114 13.64 2.58 -27.57
C SER A 114 12.57 3.67 -27.50
N TYR A 115 11.74 3.63 -26.48
CA TYR A 115 10.74 4.65 -26.17
C TYR A 115 10.82 5.03 -24.70
N SER A 116 10.74 6.31 -24.39
CA SER A 116 10.77 6.82 -23.02
C SER A 116 9.60 7.77 -22.76
N GLN A 117 9.05 7.68 -21.56
CA GLN A 117 7.94 8.49 -21.11
C GLN A 117 8.17 8.96 -19.67
N LEU A 118 8.09 10.26 -19.43
CA LEU A 118 8.08 10.85 -18.10
C LEU A 118 6.66 11.32 -17.78
N THR A 119 6.09 10.76 -16.72
CA THR A 119 4.82 11.20 -16.16
C THR A 119 5.08 11.99 -14.88
N LYS A 120 4.59 13.21 -14.83
CA LYS A 120 4.48 13.99 -13.60
C LYS A 120 3.07 13.85 -13.08
N SER A 121 2.90 13.27 -11.90
CA SER A 121 1.62 13.17 -11.23
C SER A 121 1.57 14.19 -10.09
N ASN A 122 0.64 15.14 -10.19
CA ASN A 122 0.13 15.91 -9.06
C ASN A 122 -1.37 15.61 -8.91
N ASN A 123 -1.96 15.84 -7.73
CA ASN A 123 -3.29 15.41 -7.31
C ASN A 123 -4.40 15.40 -8.39
N ASP A 124 -4.39 16.36 -9.33
CA ASP A 124 -5.45 16.55 -10.33
C ASP A 124 -4.97 16.58 -11.80
N ALA A 125 -3.67 16.50 -12.06
CA ALA A 125 -3.11 16.58 -13.40
C ALA A 125 -1.91 15.66 -13.59
N ALA A 126 -1.92 14.97 -14.73
CA ALA A 126 -0.78 14.22 -15.22
C ALA A 126 -0.21 14.94 -16.44
N ASP A 127 1.00 15.49 -16.31
CA ASP A 127 1.77 15.97 -17.47
C ASP A 127 2.61 14.80 -18.00
N VAL A 128 2.63 14.63 -19.32
CA VAL A 128 3.34 13.52 -19.97
C VAL A 128 4.32 14.07 -21.00
N TYR A 129 5.57 13.65 -20.88
CA TYR A 129 6.64 13.96 -21.83
C TYR A 129 7.15 12.68 -22.46
N GLU A 130 7.37 12.67 -23.77
CA GLU A 130 7.74 11.47 -24.52
C GLU A 130 8.92 11.72 -25.46
N GLY A 131 9.67 10.66 -25.77
CA GLY A 131 10.84 10.76 -26.65
C GLY A 131 11.75 9.55 -26.58
N GLU A 132 12.96 9.71 -27.10
CA GLU A 132 14.02 8.70 -27.06
C GLU A 132 15.17 9.22 -26.20
N LEU A 133 15.77 8.34 -25.41
CA LEU A 133 16.92 8.64 -24.56
C LEU A 133 18.12 7.82 -25.00
N GLU A 134 19.32 8.38 -24.92
CA GLU A 134 20.55 7.63 -25.09
C GLU A 134 21.00 7.07 -23.73
N PHE A 135 20.91 5.76 -23.55
CA PHE A 135 21.23 5.10 -22.29
C PHE A 135 22.00 3.79 -22.46
N THR A 136 22.62 3.35 -21.37
CA THR A 136 23.27 2.05 -21.25
C THR A 136 22.93 1.41 -19.91
N VAL A 137 22.73 0.08 -19.91
CA VAL A 137 22.53 -0.69 -18.68
C VAL A 137 23.70 -1.65 -18.47
N ASN A 138 24.34 -1.56 -17.31
CA ASN A 138 25.45 -2.40 -16.89
C ASN A 138 25.08 -3.13 -15.59
N GLY A 139 24.48 -4.31 -15.72
CA GLY A 139 23.95 -5.04 -14.56
C GLY A 139 22.81 -4.26 -13.88
N PRO A 140 22.91 -3.93 -12.58
CA PRO A 140 21.87 -3.17 -11.87
C PRO A 140 21.92 -1.64 -12.11
N GLU A 141 22.89 -1.15 -12.87
CA GLU A 141 23.13 0.28 -13.08
C GLU A 141 22.65 0.75 -14.45
N LEU A 142 21.90 1.85 -14.45
CA LEU A 142 21.49 2.61 -15.63
C LEU A 142 22.29 3.91 -15.69
N THR A 143 22.83 4.20 -16.88
CA THR A 143 23.38 5.52 -17.22
C THR A 143 22.60 6.11 -18.39
N ILE A 144 22.06 7.31 -18.21
CA ILE A 144 21.45 8.11 -19.27
C ILE A 144 22.45 9.20 -19.63
N SER A 145 23.04 9.11 -20.84
CA SER A 145 24.09 10.03 -21.29
C SER A 145 23.53 11.41 -21.56
N ALA A 146 22.41 11.47 -22.29
CA ALA A 146 21.58 12.65 -22.49
C ALA A 146 20.30 12.24 -23.24
N GLY A 147 19.26 13.06 -23.13
CA GLY A 147 18.09 12.98 -23.99
C GLY A 147 17.06 14.03 -23.59
N ALA A 148 16.11 14.29 -24.48
CA ALA A 148 15.04 15.25 -24.26
C ALA A 148 13.70 14.55 -24.47
N LEU A 149 12.80 14.71 -23.51
CA LEU A 149 11.40 14.31 -23.66
C LEU A 149 10.55 15.57 -23.87
N TYR A 150 9.55 15.47 -24.75
CA TYR A 150 8.75 16.59 -25.21
C TYR A 150 7.30 16.41 -24.81
N HIS A 151 6.63 17.49 -24.41
CA HIS A 151 5.20 17.46 -24.18
C HIS A 151 4.45 17.50 -25.53
N GLU A 152 3.35 16.75 -25.64
CA GLU A 152 2.62 16.65 -26.91
C GLU A 152 1.95 17.97 -27.32
N THR A 153 1.35 18.67 -26.34
CA THR A 153 0.48 19.83 -26.59
C THR A 153 1.09 21.18 -26.21
N VAL A 154 2.21 21.18 -25.48
CA VAL A 154 2.89 22.37 -24.97
C VAL A 154 4.28 22.39 -25.56
N ASN A 155 4.76 23.56 -25.98
CA ASN A 155 6.09 23.69 -26.57
C ASN A 155 7.15 23.81 -25.46
N ASP A 156 7.36 22.71 -24.74
CA ASP A 156 8.36 22.56 -23.69
C ASP A 156 9.01 21.16 -23.75
N SER A 157 10.03 20.98 -22.91
CA SER A 157 10.83 19.77 -22.90
C SER A 157 11.56 19.59 -21.57
N VAL A 158 11.80 18.33 -21.21
CA VAL A 158 12.60 17.94 -20.05
C VAL A 158 13.85 17.21 -20.54
N MET A 159 15.01 17.73 -20.15
CA MET A 159 16.31 17.09 -20.37
C MET A 159 16.57 16.08 -19.26
N ILE A 160 17.01 14.88 -19.64
CA ILE A 160 17.24 13.76 -18.74
C ILE A 160 18.69 13.29 -18.86
N SER A 161 19.36 13.15 -17.72
CA SER A 161 20.72 12.59 -17.65
C SER A 161 21.03 12.11 -16.24
N GLY A 162 21.98 11.18 -16.11
CA GLY A 162 22.44 10.74 -14.79
C GLY A 162 22.89 9.30 -14.77
N THR A 163 23.19 8.80 -13.58
CA THR A 163 23.51 7.39 -13.34
C THR A 163 22.90 6.97 -12.03
N LEU A 164 22.17 5.85 -12.07
CA LEU A 164 21.45 5.30 -10.95
C LEU A 164 21.59 3.78 -10.96
N ALA A 165 21.96 3.19 -9.83
CA ALA A 165 21.92 1.75 -9.61
C ALA A 165 20.74 1.38 -8.72
N VAL A 166 20.06 0.26 -9.00
CA VAL A 166 18.97 -0.23 -8.15
C VAL A 166 19.46 -0.51 -6.73
N ALA A 167 18.60 -0.32 -5.74
CA ALA A 167 18.84 -0.90 -4.42
C ALA A 167 18.69 -2.42 -4.51
N GLN A 168 19.52 -3.15 -3.76
CA GLN A 168 19.54 -4.62 -3.77
C GLN A 168 19.58 -5.17 -2.37
N GLU A 169 18.86 -6.26 -2.15
CA GLU A 169 18.79 -6.96 -0.87
C GLU A 169 19.01 -8.47 -1.05
N THR A 170 19.46 -9.15 -0.01
CA THR A 170 19.61 -10.61 -0.03
C THR A 170 18.42 -11.28 0.65
N VAL A 171 17.65 -12.02 -0.12
CA VAL A 171 16.51 -12.82 0.37
C VAL A 171 16.99 -14.25 0.61
N ASN A 172 16.64 -14.81 1.77
CA ASN A 172 16.92 -16.20 2.10
C ASN A 172 15.72 -17.09 1.81
N ALA A 173 15.98 -18.31 1.33
CA ALA A 173 14.95 -19.29 1.07
C ALA A 173 14.17 -19.69 2.34
N GLY A 174 12.86 -19.88 2.20
CA GLY A 174 11.98 -20.50 3.20
C GLY A 174 11.60 -19.59 4.38
N SER A 175 11.89 -18.29 4.29
CA SER A 175 11.48 -17.29 5.29
C SER A 175 10.80 -16.11 4.61
N GLN A 176 9.78 -15.57 5.27
CA GLN A 176 9.21 -14.28 4.92
C GLN A 176 10.26 -13.18 5.15
N PHE A 177 10.38 -12.28 4.19
CA PHE A 177 11.30 -11.16 4.20
C PHE A 177 10.54 -9.86 3.90
N GLU A 178 10.67 -8.87 4.77
CA GLU A 178 10.16 -7.52 4.51
C GLU A 178 11.07 -6.87 3.46
N ILE A 179 10.53 -6.69 2.25
CA ILE A 179 11.26 -6.08 1.14
C ILE A 179 11.07 -4.56 1.11
N GLY A 180 10.02 -4.03 1.74
CA GLY A 180 9.83 -2.58 1.83
C GLY A 180 8.93 -2.20 2.99
N ASN A 181 9.24 -1.06 3.62
CA ASN A 181 8.47 -0.50 4.71
C ASN A 181 8.28 1.00 4.49
N ILE A 182 7.04 1.44 4.29
CA ILE A 182 6.75 2.80 3.84
C ILE A 182 5.65 3.40 4.70
N ASP A 183 6.00 4.49 5.37
CA ASP A 183 5.05 5.32 6.13
C ASP A 183 4.40 6.37 5.21
N TRP A 184 3.08 6.43 5.25
CA TRP A 184 2.26 7.51 4.70
C TRP A 184 1.53 8.22 5.84
N VAL A 185 1.92 9.47 6.09
CA VAL A 185 1.26 10.32 7.10
C VAL A 185 0.09 11.05 6.44
N PHE A 186 -1.04 11.11 7.12
CA PHE A 186 -2.20 11.87 6.64
C PHE A 186 -1.92 13.37 6.79
N GLY A 187 -1.58 14.04 5.68
CA GLY A 187 -1.31 15.48 5.68
C GLY A 187 -2.58 16.30 5.49
N SER A 188 -3.48 15.82 4.64
CA SER A 188 -4.74 16.48 4.27
C SER A 188 -5.97 15.57 4.29
N TYR A 189 -5.77 14.28 4.62
CA TYR A 189 -6.85 13.33 4.88
C TYR A 189 -7.20 13.33 6.37
N GLU A 190 -8.49 13.24 6.68
CA GLU A 190 -8.95 12.97 8.05
C GLU A 190 -9.69 11.63 8.04
N ILE A 191 -9.18 10.66 8.79
CA ILE A 191 -9.88 9.39 9.02
C ILE A 191 -10.38 9.41 10.46
N THR A 192 -11.66 9.18 10.64
CA THR A 192 -12.25 8.96 11.97
C THR A 192 -12.92 7.61 12.03
N LEU A 193 -12.75 6.90 13.15
CA LEU A 193 -13.33 5.60 13.40
C LEU A 193 -13.98 5.62 14.79
N LEU A 194 -15.30 5.45 14.82
CA LEU A 194 -16.08 5.32 16.03
C LEU A 194 -16.48 3.85 16.21
N ILE A 195 -16.03 3.23 17.30
CA ILE A 195 -16.39 1.86 17.67
C ILE A 195 -17.31 1.94 18.89
N ASN A 196 -18.56 1.53 18.75
CA ASN A 196 -19.58 1.65 19.79
C ASN A 196 -19.71 0.38 20.62
N ASN A 197 -20.13 0.54 21.88
CA ASN A 197 -20.37 -0.59 22.80
C ASN A 197 -21.55 -1.48 22.36
N ASP A 198 -22.46 -0.99 21.53
CA ASP A 198 -23.60 -1.74 20.99
C ASP A 198 -23.25 -2.62 19.78
N LYS A 199 -21.95 -2.83 19.52
CA LYS A 199 -21.41 -3.60 18.39
C LYS A 199 -21.65 -2.95 17.03
N SER A 200 -21.97 -1.66 16.97
CA SER A 200 -21.91 -0.86 15.75
C SER A 200 -20.59 -0.13 15.60
N PHE A 201 -20.23 0.22 14.37
CA PHE A 201 -19.13 1.14 14.08
C PHE A 201 -19.51 2.13 12.98
N GLU A 202 -18.82 3.28 12.98
CA GLU A 202 -18.88 4.27 11.92
C GLU A 202 -17.46 4.69 11.55
N GLN A 203 -17.18 4.85 10.26
CA GLN A 203 -15.92 5.35 9.74
C GLN A 203 -16.21 6.50 8.78
N THR A 204 -15.49 7.60 8.92
CA THR A 204 -15.55 8.72 7.98
C THR A 204 -14.14 9.01 7.46
N ILE A 205 -14.00 9.13 6.15
CA ILE A 205 -12.76 9.52 5.46
C ILE A 205 -13.05 10.81 4.70
N ASN A 206 -12.39 11.90 5.09
CA ASN A 206 -12.38 13.15 4.34
C ASN A 206 -11.17 13.14 3.41
N THR A 207 -11.43 13.20 2.10
CA THR A 207 -10.40 13.14 1.06
C THR A 207 -9.97 14.53 0.58
N LEU A 208 -8.86 14.59 -0.16
CA LEU A 208 -8.31 15.78 -0.80
C LEU A 208 -9.35 16.59 -1.61
N ASP A 209 -10.22 15.90 -2.33
CA ASP A 209 -11.18 16.54 -3.26
C ASP A 209 -12.44 17.01 -2.55
N SER A 210 -12.39 17.10 -1.21
CA SER A 210 -13.54 17.38 -0.33
C SER A 210 -14.66 16.34 -0.42
N GLU A 211 -14.39 15.16 -0.98
CA GLU A 211 -15.32 14.04 -0.90
C GLU A 211 -15.24 13.40 0.49
N THR A 212 -16.40 13.21 1.11
CA THR A 212 -16.53 12.50 2.39
C THR A 212 -17.07 11.10 2.14
N LEU A 213 -16.23 10.10 2.35
CA LEU A 213 -16.64 8.69 2.33
C LEU A 213 -17.11 8.28 3.73
N LYS A 214 -18.25 7.60 3.80
CA LYS A 214 -18.83 7.14 5.06
C LYS A 214 -19.12 5.66 4.99
N TYR A 215 -18.64 4.94 5.99
CA TYR A 215 -18.90 3.53 6.18
C TYR A 215 -19.50 3.30 7.56
N SER A 216 -20.36 2.30 7.67
CA SER A 216 -20.91 1.86 8.93
C SER A 216 -21.29 0.39 8.84
N GLY A 217 -21.46 -0.22 10.01
CA GLY A 217 -21.77 -1.63 10.10
C GLY A 217 -21.71 -2.14 11.52
N THR A 218 -21.47 -3.45 11.64
CA THR A 218 -21.29 -4.11 12.94
C THR A 218 -19.87 -4.62 13.09
N TRP A 219 -19.44 -4.89 14.33
CA TRP A 219 -18.13 -5.47 14.59
C TRP A 219 -18.19 -6.57 15.65
N ASP A 220 -17.27 -7.51 15.54
CA ASP A 220 -16.93 -8.49 16.58
C ASP A 220 -15.41 -8.58 16.71
N ALA A 221 -14.93 -9.10 17.85
CA ALA A 221 -13.51 -9.15 18.14
C ALA A 221 -13.16 -10.31 19.06
N SER A 222 -11.94 -10.82 18.90
CA SER A 222 -11.24 -11.73 19.79
C SER A 222 -10.19 -10.96 20.62
N SER A 223 -9.26 -11.70 21.24
CA SER A 223 -8.13 -11.15 21.97
C SER A 223 -7.15 -10.33 21.12
N ASP A 224 -7.07 -10.65 19.83
CA ASP A 224 -6.01 -10.23 18.91
C ASP A 224 -6.54 -9.77 17.55
N GLU A 225 -7.78 -10.11 17.21
CA GLU A 225 -8.41 -9.74 15.94
C GLU A 225 -9.72 -8.97 16.14
N ILE A 226 -10.00 -8.04 15.24
CA ILE A 226 -11.29 -7.34 15.12
C ILE A 226 -11.79 -7.47 13.69
N THR A 227 -13.05 -7.84 13.53
CA THR A 227 -13.71 -7.90 12.22
C THR A 227 -14.76 -6.81 12.10
N PHE A 228 -14.64 -5.98 11.07
CA PHE A 228 -15.66 -5.01 10.68
C PHE A 228 -16.52 -5.59 9.56
N HIS A 229 -17.83 -5.67 9.81
CA HIS A 229 -18.82 -6.13 8.86
C HIS A 229 -19.50 -4.93 8.19
N TYR A 230 -19.10 -4.68 6.94
CA TYR A 230 -19.74 -3.71 6.06
C TYR A 230 -20.97 -4.34 5.40
N THR A 231 -21.79 -3.53 4.72
CA THR A 231 -23.02 -4.00 4.06
C THR A 231 -22.83 -5.19 3.12
N ASN A 232 -21.70 -5.26 2.40
CA ASN A 232 -21.47 -6.24 1.34
C ASN A 232 -20.22 -7.11 1.53
N TYR A 233 -19.41 -6.83 2.54
CA TYR A 233 -18.14 -7.53 2.77
C TYR A 233 -17.72 -7.38 4.23
N SER A 234 -16.66 -8.07 4.63
CA SER A 234 -16.07 -7.92 5.95
C SER A 234 -14.55 -7.83 5.82
N LYS A 235 -13.92 -7.11 6.74
CA LYS A 235 -12.46 -7.05 6.86
C LYS A 235 -12.07 -7.39 8.29
N THR A 236 -11.12 -8.30 8.42
CA THR A 236 -10.54 -8.72 9.69
C THR A 236 -9.15 -8.12 9.82
N TYR A 237 -8.86 -7.58 10.99
CA TYR A 237 -7.62 -6.89 11.31
C TYR A 237 -7.01 -7.54 12.55
N GLU A 238 -5.71 -7.75 12.56
CA GLU A 238 -4.97 -7.85 13.81
C GLU A 238 -4.98 -6.47 14.48
N TYR A 239 -5.22 -6.41 15.80
CA TYR A 239 -5.23 -5.13 16.50
C TYR A 239 -4.30 -5.10 17.71
N ARG A 240 -3.79 -3.89 18.00
CA ARG A 240 -3.17 -3.54 19.28
C ARG A 240 -3.81 -2.27 19.78
N VAL A 241 -4.23 -2.27 21.04
CA VAL A 241 -4.94 -1.12 21.61
C VAL A 241 -4.40 -0.79 23.01
N SER A 242 -4.29 0.50 23.27
CA SER A 242 -3.97 1.08 24.57
C SER A 242 -5.08 2.05 24.99
N SER A 243 -4.94 2.72 26.13
CA SER A 243 -5.87 3.78 26.53
C SER A 243 -5.91 4.99 25.57
N SER A 244 -4.88 5.16 24.74
CA SER A 244 -4.65 6.33 23.88
C SER A 244 -4.44 6.00 22.41
N ASP A 245 -4.08 4.76 22.08
CA ASP A 245 -3.59 4.39 20.74
C ASP A 245 -4.30 3.13 20.25
N LEU A 246 -4.58 3.07 18.95
CA LEU A 246 -5.11 1.90 18.27
C LEU A 246 -4.31 1.67 16.98
N GLU A 247 -3.80 0.45 16.83
CA GLU A 247 -3.19 -0.05 15.60
C GLU A 247 -4.10 -1.12 15.01
N LEU A 248 -4.45 -0.98 13.73
CA LEU A 248 -5.20 -1.97 12.96
C LEU A 248 -4.36 -2.43 11.78
N THR A 249 -4.00 -3.71 11.74
CA THR A 249 -3.19 -4.31 10.67
C THR A 249 -4.06 -5.23 9.81
N TYR A 250 -4.18 -4.90 8.53
CA TYR A 250 -4.82 -5.75 7.52
C TYR A 250 -3.75 -6.47 6.71
N LEU A 251 -3.89 -7.79 6.57
CA LEU A 251 -3.07 -8.60 5.67
C LEU A 251 -3.80 -8.73 4.33
N ASP A 252 -3.20 -8.18 3.28
CA ASP A 252 -3.61 -8.37 1.90
C ASP A 252 -2.66 -9.35 1.19
N ASP A 253 -3.14 -10.56 0.91
CA ASP A 253 -2.44 -11.49 0.03
C ASP A 253 -2.71 -11.07 -1.41
N LEU A 254 -1.68 -10.56 -2.09
CA LEU A 254 -1.82 -9.93 -3.39
C LEU A 254 -2.12 -10.95 -4.50
N CYS A 255 -1.93 -12.26 -4.24
CA CYS A 255 -1.97 -13.30 -5.27
C CYS A 255 -2.88 -14.50 -4.94
N VAL A 256 -3.91 -14.31 -4.10
CA VAL A 256 -4.83 -15.38 -3.63
C VAL A 256 -5.48 -16.21 -4.75
N LEU A 257 -6.03 -15.54 -5.78
CA LEU A 257 -6.97 -16.20 -6.70
C LEU A 257 -6.28 -16.97 -7.82
N TYR A 258 -5.05 -16.60 -8.21
CA TYR A 258 -4.25 -17.25 -9.27
C TYR A 258 -2.75 -16.99 -9.05
N PRO A 259 -2.11 -17.66 -8.08
CA PRO A 259 -0.74 -17.34 -7.68
C PRO A 259 0.25 -17.47 -8.84
N ASP A 260 0.15 -18.51 -9.67
CA ASP A 260 1.10 -18.72 -10.78
C ASP A 260 1.13 -17.55 -11.79
N GLU A 261 -0.04 -16.97 -12.10
CA GLU A 261 -0.14 -15.83 -13.02
C GLU A 261 0.22 -14.51 -12.32
N CYS A 262 -0.15 -14.38 -11.04
CA CYS A 262 0.03 -13.16 -10.27
C CYS A 262 1.46 -12.94 -9.79
N LEU A 263 2.18 -14.00 -9.42
CA LEU A 263 3.55 -13.90 -8.87
C LEU A 263 4.57 -13.55 -9.95
N THR A 264 4.34 -13.96 -11.20
CA THR A 264 5.28 -13.75 -12.32
C THR A 264 5.66 -12.27 -12.52
N PRO A 265 4.72 -11.30 -12.55
CA PRO A 265 5.07 -9.87 -12.56
C PRO A 265 5.95 -9.40 -11.40
N TYR A 266 5.73 -9.91 -10.18
CA TYR A 266 6.54 -9.54 -9.01
C TYR A 266 7.95 -10.14 -9.12
N GLU A 267 8.08 -11.37 -9.61
CA GLU A 267 9.39 -11.97 -9.89
C GLU A 267 10.19 -11.11 -10.87
N LEU A 268 9.55 -10.61 -11.93
CA LEU A 268 10.19 -9.70 -12.87
C LEU A 268 10.61 -8.39 -12.18
N MET A 269 9.70 -7.75 -11.44
CA MET A 269 9.96 -6.48 -10.74
C MET A 269 11.12 -6.58 -9.75
N TYR A 270 11.19 -7.69 -8.99
CA TYR A 270 12.26 -7.96 -8.03
C TYR A 270 13.50 -8.59 -8.67
N ASN A 271 13.51 -8.80 -9.99
CA ASN A 271 14.57 -9.48 -10.74
C ASN A 271 14.94 -10.86 -10.15
N MET A 272 13.90 -11.61 -9.78
CA MET A 272 14.01 -12.96 -9.21
C MET A 272 14.03 -14.02 -10.33
N ALA A 273 14.58 -15.19 -10.02
CA ALA A 273 14.46 -16.36 -10.88
C ALA A 273 12.98 -16.76 -11.04
N GLY A 274 12.57 -17.09 -12.27
CA GLY A 274 11.18 -17.50 -12.53
C GLY A 274 10.78 -18.75 -11.74
N GLY A 275 9.62 -18.70 -11.08
CA GLY A 275 9.09 -19.74 -10.20
C GLY A 275 9.77 -19.84 -8.82
N SER A 276 10.52 -18.81 -8.42
CA SER A 276 11.19 -18.78 -7.12
C SER A 276 10.40 -18.06 -6.03
N LEU A 277 9.43 -17.21 -6.38
CA LEU A 277 8.58 -16.48 -5.45
C LEU A 277 7.40 -17.36 -5.03
N GLU A 278 7.17 -17.48 -3.73
CA GLU A 278 6.11 -18.32 -3.14
C GLU A 278 4.91 -17.48 -2.72
N SER A 279 5.14 -16.26 -2.24
CA SER A 279 4.08 -15.32 -1.87
C SER A 279 4.57 -13.88 -1.93
N VAL A 280 3.61 -12.97 -2.12
CA VAL A 280 3.75 -11.53 -1.92
C VAL A 280 2.55 -11.07 -1.10
N VAL A 281 2.82 -10.47 0.04
CA VAL A 281 1.78 -9.96 0.94
C VAL A 281 2.06 -8.52 1.30
N LEU A 282 0.99 -7.74 1.44
CA LEU A 282 1.02 -6.37 1.92
C LEU A 282 0.37 -6.33 3.31
N TYR A 283 1.11 -5.86 4.31
CA TYR A 283 0.52 -5.46 5.58
C TYR A 283 0.22 -3.97 5.52
N GLU A 284 -1.05 -3.62 5.63
CA GLU A 284 -1.51 -2.24 5.79
C GLU A 284 -1.84 -2.01 7.26
N THR A 285 -1.01 -1.24 7.95
CA THR A 285 -1.23 -0.87 9.35
C THR A 285 -1.71 0.56 9.45
N THR A 286 -2.95 0.77 9.86
CA THR A 286 -3.47 2.11 10.16
C THR A 286 -3.32 2.41 11.64
N PHE A 287 -2.71 3.55 11.94
CA PHE A 287 -2.50 4.03 13.30
C PHE A 287 -3.53 5.10 13.63
N PHE A 288 -4.11 5.00 14.81
CA PHE A 288 -5.09 5.95 15.32
C PHE A 288 -4.72 6.42 16.72
N ASP A 289 -4.95 7.70 16.95
CA ASP A 289 -4.92 8.30 18.27
C ASP A 289 -6.35 8.46 18.78
N LYS A 290 -6.53 8.36 20.10
CA LYS A 290 -7.82 8.61 20.71
C LYS A 290 -8.21 10.07 20.52
N LYS A 291 -9.39 10.31 19.93
CA LYS A 291 -9.87 11.66 19.70
C LYS A 291 -10.09 12.34 21.06
N SER A 292 -9.44 13.49 21.24
CA SER A 292 -9.62 14.31 22.44
C SER A 292 -10.97 15.02 22.35
N ASP A 293 -11.78 14.93 23.41
CA ASP A 293 -13.07 15.62 23.53
C ASP A 293 -12.95 17.15 23.48
#